data_AF-A0AAW3I7Q7-F1
#
_entry.id   AF-A0AAW3I7Q7-F1
#
_cell.length_a   1.000
_cell.length_b   1.000
_cell.length_c   1.000
_cell.angle_alpha   90.00
_cell.angle_beta   90.00
_cell.angle_gamma   90.00
#
_symmetry.space_group_name_H-M   'P 1'
#
loop_
_entity.id
_entity.type
_entity.pdbx_description
1 polymer ?
#
loop_
_entity_poly.entity_id
_entity_poly.type
_entity_poly.pdbx_seq_one_letter_code
_entity_poly.pdbx_strand_id
1 'polypeptide(L)'
;MPRIIKLFNLNDPGWGRGNNNGSEPPPKRPQGSGDGPPDLDEVWRDFNNRIGSLFGRKGGGGGNNRPNNRGGMTPPSPRGARIGLGVIALVAAGIWLASGFYIVQEGQVAVVTQFGKYKSTSQAGFQWRLPYPIQSHEIVNVSQLRTFEVGFRGGSRNKVLPEALMLTTDENIVDMQFVVQYRLRADGAPDYLFETRDPDESVRQASETAMREVVGKQTMDFVLYEGRTQVATQVQELMQQILDRYQSGVQVSTVAIQNVQPPEQVQAAFDDAVKAGQDRERQINEGQAYANQVVPLASGQASRMTEQAEGYKAKVVGDAQGNTSRFTSILGEYEKAPLVMRQRMYLESMQDIFTRATKVMVDTKSNNNMLYLPLDKIMNLAAQDGGKSAVGNPGSPALISPPVQPPLRSNVVPVPQSSGSSNSNTLPRDRMSR
;
A
#
# COMPACT_ATOMS: atom_id res chain seq x y z
N MET A 1 25.15 18.71 22.34
CA MET A 1 26.09 17.60 22.59
C MET A 1 26.09 16.66 21.38
N PRO A 2 27.24 16.05 21.05
CA PRO A 2 27.68 15.85 19.67
C PRO A 2 27.80 14.38 19.23
N ARG A 3 27.93 14.19 17.89
CA ARG A 3 28.68 13.16 17.14
C ARG A 3 28.20 11.69 17.29
N ILE A 4 28.02 10.92 16.22
CA ILE A 4 29.06 10.18 15.45
C ILE A 4 28.39 9.71 14.13
N ILE A 5 28.55 10.39 12.99
CA ILE A 5 29.45 10.16 11.83
C ILE A 5 30.05 8.74 11.63
N LYS A 6 29.59 8.12 10.51
CA LYS A 6 30.26 7.34 9.44
C LYS A 6 31.41 6.37 9.78
N LEU A 7 31.32 5.17 9.20
CA LEU A 7 32.34 4.33 8.52
C LEU A 7 31.51 3.20 7.85
N PHE A 8 31.65 2.79 6.58
CA PHE A 8 32.83 2.33 5.86
C PHE A 8 32.69 2.60 4.35
N ASN A 9 33.67 3.30 3.78
CA ASN A 9 33.98 3.23 2.35
C ASN A 9 35.43 2.77 2.28
N LEU A 10 35.65 1.61 1.67
CA LEU A 10 36.93 0.90 1.69
C LEU A 10 37.50 0.91 0.27
N ASN A 11 38.14 2.03 -0.13
CA ASN A 11 39.05 2.03 -1.27
C ASN A 11 39.94 3.29 -1.24
N ASP A 12 41.19 3.14 -0.80
CA ASP A 12 42.32 3.97 -1.27
C ASP A 12 43.65 3.29 -0.92
N PRO A 13 44.56 3.04 -1.88
CA PRO A 13 45.92 2.62 -1.62
C PRO A 13 46.83 3.86 -1.63
N GLY A 14 47.24 4.31 -0.44
CA GLY A 14 48.19 5.40 -0.30
C GLY A 14 49.18 5.15 0.83
N TRP A 15 50.39 5.66 0.65
CA TRP A 15 51.51 5.77 1.60
C TRP A 15 52.51 4.60 1.57
N GLY A 16 53.78 4.75 1.18
CA GLY A 16 54.59 5.97 1.04
C GLY A 16 55.36 6.31 2.31
N ARG A 17 56.67 5.98 2.29
CA ARG A 17 57.83 6.43 3.09
C ARG A 17 57.62 7.38 4.28
N GLY A 18 58.27 7.08 5.41
CA GLY A 18 58.51 8.01 6.51
C GLY A 18 59.47 7.52 7.61
N ASN A 19 60.74 7.83 7.41
CA ASN A 19 61.90 8.03 8.30
C ASN A 19 61.84 7.82 9.85
N ASN A 20 62.89 7.15 10.34
CA ASN A 20 63.78 7.43 11.50
C ASN A 20 63.41 7.24 12.98
N ASN A 21 64.34 6.50 13.61
CA ASN A 21 64.95 6.64 14.95
C ASN A 21 64.31 5.91 16.14
N GLY A 22 65.14 5.11 16.84
CA GLY A 22 64.77 4.48 18.12
C GLY A 22 65.46 3.15 18.37
N SER A 23 66.62 3.21 19.03
CA SER A 23 67.39 2.08 19.56
C SER A 23 66.76 1.51 20.84
N GLU A 24 66.35 0.23 20.84
CA GLU A 24 66.24 -0.63 22.04
C GLU A 24 66.04 -2.10 21.62
N PRO A 25 66.59 -3.09 22.37
CA PRO A 25 66.66 -4.48 21.93
C PRO A 25 65.38 -5.27 22.25
N PRO A 26 64.94 -6.22 21.39
CA PRO A 26 63.80 -7.06 21.72
C PRO A 26 64.18 -8.21 22.68
N PRO A 27 63.21 -8.70 23.48
CA PRO A 27 63.43 -9.69 24.52
C PRO A 27 63.59 -11.11 23.95
N LYS A 28 64.49 -11.88 24.58
CA LYS A 28 64.60 -13.34 24.41
C LYS A 28 63.27 -14.02 24.74
N ARG A 29 62.78 -14.86 23.83
CA ARG A 29 61.78 -15.90 24.09
C ARG A 29 62.40 -17.30 23.90
N PRO A 30 61.86 -18.32 24.61
CA PRO A 30 62.62 -19.48 25.04
C PRO A 30 62.77 -20.54 23.96
N GLN A 31 63.84 -21.31 24.14
CA GLN A 31 64.17 -22.55 23.45
C GLN A 31 63.02 -23.56 23.60
N GLY A 32 62.49 -24.01 22.46
CA GLY A 32 61.48 -25.06 22.35
C GLY A 32 61.81 -25.94 21.16
N SER A 33 62.03 -27.22 21.47
CA SER A 33 62.43 -28.31 20.59
C SER A 33 61.43 -28.63 19.47
N GLY A 34 61.96 -29.24 18.39
CA GLY A 34 61.30 -30.36 17.72
C GLY A 34 60.46 -30.02 16.48
N ASP A 35 60.89 -30.63 15.37
CA ASP A 35 60.11 -31.01 14.19
C ASP A 35 59.40 -29.90 13.39
N GLY A 36 60.14 -29.38 12.40
CA GLY A 36 59.53 -28.88 11.18
C GLY A 36 58.92 -30.04 10.36
N PRO A 37 57.76 -29.85 9.71
CA PRO A 37 57.08 -30.89 8.94
C PRO A 37 57.92 -31.35 7.74
N PRO A 38 57.78 -32.62 7.31
CA PRO A 38 58.68 -33.27 6.36
C PRO A 38 58.74 -32.53 5.03
N ASP A 39 59.96 -32.34 4.53
CA ASP A 39 60.29 -31.62 3.30
C ASP A 39 59.51 -32.18 2.10
N LEU A 40 58.56 -31.39 1.61
CA LEU A 40 57.83 -31.65 0.36
C LEU A 40 58.77 -31.74 -0.85
N ASP A 41 59.96 -31.11 -0.76
CA ASP A 41 61.02 -31.20 -1.76
C ASP A 41 61.67 -32.58 -1.84
N GLU A 42 61.74 -33.32 -0.73
CA GLU A 42 62.32 -34.65 -0.69
C GLU A 42 61.35 -35.69 -1.31
N VAL A 43 60.06 -35.53 -1.04
CA VAL A 43 58.98 -36.30 -1.67
C VAL A 43 58.91 -36.03 -3.17
N TRP A 44 59.16 -34.78 -3.58
CA TRP A 44 59.13 -34.40 -4.99
C TRP A 44 60.34 -34.92 -5.77
N ARG A 45 61.50 -34.95 -5.13
CA ARG A 45 62.71 -35.54 -5.69
C ARG A 45 62.60 -37.07 -5.79
N ASP A 46 62.01 -37.73 -4.80
CA ASP A 46 61.81 -39.19 -4.83
C ASP A 46 60.75 -39.63 -5.84
N PHE A 47 59.71 -38.82 -6.07
CA PHE A 47 58.73 -39.07 -7.13
C PHE A 47 59.34 -38.95 -8.52
N ASN A 48 60.14 -37.90 -8.76
CA ASN A 48 60.84 -37.69 -10.02
C ASN A 48 61.90 -38.78 -10.28
N ASN A 49 62.61 -39.22 -9.24
CA ASN A 49 63.59 -40.31 -9.33
C ASN A 49 62.93 -41.67 -9.59
N ARG A 50 61.76 -41.95 -9.00
CA ARG A 50 61.02 -43.19 -9.26
C ARG A 50 60.39 -43.23 -10.65
N ILE A 51 59.83 -42.11 -11.14
CA ILE A 51 59.35 -41.98 -12.52
C ILE A 51 60.50 -42.12 -13.52
N GLY A 52 61.66 -41.53 -13.25
CA GLY A 52 62.86 -41.68 -14.09
C GLY A 52 63.34 -43.13 -14.18
N SER A 53 63.26 -43.89 -13.09
CA SER A 53 63.69 -45.30 -13.03
C SER A 53 62.76 -46.28 -13.76
N LEU A 54 61.46 -45.95 -13.87
CA LEU A 54 60.48 -46.72 -14.65
C LEU A 54 60.51 -46.39 -16.15
N PHE A 55 61.03 -45.21 -16.53
CA PHE A 55 61.05 -44.72 -17.90
C PHE A 55 62.36 -44.98 -18.67
N GLY A 56 63.44 -45.41 -18.00
CA GLY A 56 64.75 -45.65 -18.61
C GLY A 56 65.22 -47.09 -18.50
N ARG A 57 65.01 -47.91 -19.54
CA ARG A 57 65.51 -49.30 -19.57
C ARG A 57 67.02 -49.33 -19.89
N LYS A 58 67.75 -50.10 -19.06
CA LYS A 58 68.89 -50.99 -19.40
C LYS A 58 70.25 -50.35 -19.72
N GLY A 59 71.22 -50.63 -18.84
CA GLY A 59 72.59 -50.99 -19.25
C GLY A 59 73.73 -50.37 -18.45
N GLY A 60 74.31 -51.16 -17.53
CA GLY A 60 75.76 -51.35 -17.42
C GLY A 60 76.65 -50.26 -16.82
N GLY A 61 77.13 -50.53 -15.60
CA GLY A 61 78.56 -50.62 -15.29
C GLY A 61 79.42 -49.35 -15.26
N GLY A 62 79.82 -48.96 -14.04
CA GLY A 62 81.22 -48.75 -13.68
C GLY A 62 81.94 -47.45 -14.10
N GLY A 63 82.29 -46.64 -13.08
CA GLY A 63 83.68 -46.19 -12.94
C GLY A 63 84.09 -44.83 -13.52
N ASN A 64 84.13 -43.85 -12.60
CA ASN A 64 85.19 -42.86 -12.35
C ASN A 64 85.48 -41.63 -13.26
N ASN A 65 85.45 -40.50 -12.54
CA ASN A 65 86.32 -39.32 -12.58
C ASN A 65 86.36 -38.38 -13.80
N ARG A 66 85.76 -37.21 -13.54
CA ARG A 66 86.33 -35.85 -13.68
C ARG A 66 86.54 -35.26 -15.09
N PRO A 67 86.54 -33.91 -15.18
CA PRO A 67 85.66 -33.23 -16.13
C PRO A 67 86.44 -32.46 -17.19
N ASN A 68 85.86 -32.28 -18.38
CA ASN A 68 86.11 -31.07 -19.14
C ASN A 68 84.98 -30.75 -20.13
N ASN A 69 84.78 -29.45 -20.23
CA ASN A 69 83.94 -28.66 -21.10
C ASN A 69 83.98 -29.08 -22.58
N ARG A 70 82.82 -29.39 -23.17
CA ARG A 70 82.49 -29.01 -24.56
C ARG A 70 81.03 -29.34 -24.88
N GLY A 71 80.30 -28.33 -25.33
CA GLY A 71 79.03 -28.51 -26.01
C GLY A 71 79.19 -29.51 -27.16
N GLY A 72 78.27 -30.47 -27.18
CA GLY A 72 78.16 -31.49 -28.19
C GLY A 72 76.77 -32.09 -28.04
N MET A 73 75.82 -31.54 -28.79
CA MET A 73 74.48 -32.08 -28.95
C MET A 73 74.64 -33.48 -29.56
N THR A 74 74.67 -34.51 -28.72
CA THR A 74 74.62 -35.91 -29.17
C THR A 74 73.25 -36.12 -29.80
N PRO A 75 73.14 -36.45 -31.09
CA PRO A 75 71.85 -36.72 -31.70
C PRO A 75 71.26 -37.95 -31.01
N PRO A 76 70.02 -37.89 -30.51
CA PRO A 76 69.42 -39.03 -29.83
C PRO A 76 69.31 -40.19 -30.81
N SER A 77 69.67 -41.39 -30.37
CA SER A 77 69.58 -42.59 -31.20
C SER A 77 68.14 -42.75 -31.74
N PRO A 78 67.95 -43.07 -33.03
CA PRO A 78 66.62 -43.05 -33.66
C PRO A 78 65.64 -44.08 -33.10
N ARG A 79 66.09 -45.02 -32.25
CA ARG A 79 65.23 -45.97 -31.51
C ARG A 79 64.89 -45.53 -30.09
N GLY A 80 65.80 -44.87 -29.37
CA GLY A 80 65.52 -44.31 -28.04
C GLY A 80 64.62 -43.08 -28.10
N ALA A 81 64.80 -42.24 -29.13
CA ALA A 81 63.95 -41.08 -29.39
C ALA A 81 62.49 -41.46 -29.66
N ARG A 82 62.24 -42.58 -30.35
CA ARG A 82 60.87 -43.05 -30.67
C ARG A 82 60.11 -43.57 -29.46
N ILE A 83 60.80 -44.23 -28.53
CA ILE A 83 60.20 -44.74 -27.28
C ILE A 83 59.94 -43.58 -26.31
N GLY A 84 60.89 -42.64 -26.18
CA GLY A 84 60.69 -41.42 -25.39
C GLY A 84 59.57 -40.54 -25.93
N LEU A 85 59.50 -40.32 -27.25
CA LEU A 85 58.41 -39.57 -27.90
C LEU A 85 57.06 -40.25 -27.73
N GLY A 86 56.98 -41.59 -27.85
CA GLY A 86 55.72 -42.32 -27.67
C GLY A 86 55.13 -42.16 -26.27
N VAL A 87 55.99 -41.99 -25.27
CA VAL A 87 55.57 -41.86 -23.88
C VAL A 87 55.24 -40.43 -23.54
N ILE A 88 56.04 -39.49 -24.02
CA ILE A 88 55.70 -38.07 -23.92
C ILE A 88 54.33 -37.83 -24.59
N ALA A 89 54.06 -38.45 -25.74
CA ALA A 89 52.76 -38.39 -26.41
C ALA A 89 51.64 -39.03 -25.57
N LEU A 90 51.89 -40.18 -24.92
CA LEU A 90 50.92 -40.83 -24.04
C LEU A 90 50.60 -39.98 -22.80
N VAL A 91 51.62 -39.44 -22.14
CA VAL A 91 51.46 -38.55 -20.98
C VAL A 91 50.74 -37.27 -21.40
N ALA A 92 51.11 -36.68 -22.54
CA ALA A 92 50.41 -35.51 -23.09
C ALA A 92 48.94 -35.82 -23.42
N ALA A 93 48.63 -36.99 -23.99
CA ALA A 93 47.27 -37.44 -24.24
C ALA A 93 46.47 -37.67 -22.95
N GLY A 94 47.12 -38.21 -21.90
CA GLY A 94 46.53 -38.38 -20.58
C GLY A 94 46.18 -37.05 -19.91
N ILE A 95 47.11 -36.09 -19.93
CA ILE A 95 46.89 -34.72 -19.43
C ILE A 95 45.79 -34.03 -20.26
N TRP A 96 45.80 -34.23 -21.58
CA TRP A 96 44.77 -33.70 -22.46
C TRP A 96 43.40 -34.25 -22.05
N LEU A 97 43.21 -35.58 -21.95
CA LEU A 97 41.94 -36.18 -21.50
C LEU A 97 41.52 -35.76 -20.08
N ALA A 98 42.48 -35.59 -19.16
CA ALA A 98 42.22 -35.11 -17.80
C ALA A 98 41.78 -33.64 -17.75
N SER A 99 42.20 -32.81 -18.71
CA SER A 99 41.74 -31.42 -18.80
C SER A 99 40.24 -31.28 -19.15
N GLY A 100 39.57 -32.40 -19.46
CA GLY A 100 38.13 -32.47 -19.72
C GLY A 100 37.24 -32.50 -18.48
N PHE A 101 37.81 -32.67 -17.27
CA PHE A 101 37.03 -32.67 -16.03
C PHE A 101 36.69 -31.24 -15.59
N TYR A 102 35.44 -31.01 -15.21
CA TYR A 102 34.97 -29.74 -14.67
C TYR A 102 33.84 -29.97 -13.66
N ILE A 103 33.54 -28.93 -12.87
CA ILE A 103 32.54 -28.98 -11.80
C ILE A 103 31.48 -27.92 -12.09
N VAL A 104 30.21 -28.33 -12.03
CA VAL A 104 29.05 -27.44 -12.15
C VAL A 104 28.43 -27.29 -10.76
N GLN A 105 28.22 -26.05 -10.32
CA GLN A 105 27.61 -25.77 -9.02
C GLN A 105 26.10 -26.00 -9.05
N GLU A 106 25.49 -26.21 -7.89
CA GLU A 106 24.02 -26.28 -7.78
C GLU A 106 23.38 -24.96 -8.23
N GLY A 107 22.27 -25.06 -8.97
CA GLY A 107 21.61 -23.90 -9.58
C GLY A 107 22.22 -23.42 -10.91
N GLN A 108 23.32 -24.02 -11.33
CA GLN A 108 23.92 -23.82 -12.65
C GLN A 108 23.78 -25.09 -13.51
N VAL A 109 23.73 -24.91 -14.82
CA VAL A 109 23.80 -26.01 -15.78
C VAL A 109 24.87 -25.69 -16.81
N ALA A 110 25.57 -26.72 -17.27
CA ALA A 110 26.58 -26.57 -18.32
C ALA A 110 26.02 -27.08 -19.64
N VAL A 111 25.95 -26.18 -20.62
CA VAL A 111 25.54 -26.51 -21.98
C VAL A 111 26.78 -26.91 -22.77
N VAL A 112 26.86 -28.19 -23.14
CA VAL A 112 28.01 -28.72 -23.87
C VAL A 112 27.76 -28.63 -25.37
N THR A 113 28.66 -27.95 -26.06
CA THR A 113 28.67 -27.91 -27.53
C THR A 113 29.79 -28.77 -28.09
N GLN A 114 29.54 -29.40 -29.22
CA GLN A 114 30.53 -30.15 -29.99
C GLN A 114 30.70 -29.48 -31.35
N PHE A 115 31.90 -28.96 -31.62
CA PHE A 115 32.19 -28.15 -32.82
C PHE A 115 31.17 -27.01 -33.06
N GLY A 116 30.64 -26.41 -31.99
CA GLY A 116 29.65 -25.33 -32.05
C GLY A 116 28.19 -25.78 -32.15
N LYS A 117 27.88 -27.08 -32.29
CA LYS A 117 26.50 -27.60 -32.23
C LYS A 117 26.16 -28.06 -30.81
N TYR A 118 24.95 -27.75 -30.33
CA TYR A 118 24.44 -28.29 -29.07
C TYR A 118 24.43 -29.83 -29.08
N LYS A 119 24.95 -30.44 -28.00
CA LYS A 119 24.98 -31.89 -27.82
C LYS A 119 24.16 -32.34 -26.61
N SER A 120 24.46 -31.77 -25.43
CA SER A 120 23.85 -32.19 -24.19
C SER A 120 24.00 -31.12 -23.10
N THR A 121 23.02 -31.06 -22.21
CA THR A 121 23.08 -30.25 -20.99
C THR A 121 23.50 -31.12 -19.81
N SER A 122 24.59 -30.75 -19.15
CA SER A 122 25.09 -31.39 -17.96
C SER A 122 24.54 -30.70 -16.71
N GLN A 123 23.97 -31.49 -15.80
CA GLN A 123 23.45 -31.04 -14.51
C GLN A 123 24.58 -30.78 -13.50
N ALA A 124 24.24 -30.20 -12.35
CA ALA A 124 25.16 -29.92 -11.26
C ALA A 124 25.97 -31.17 -10.83
N GLY A 125 27.25 -30.98 -10.50
CA GLY A 125 28.16 -32.04 -10.06
C GLY A 125 29.46 -32.13 -10.87
N PHE A 126 30.21 -33.22 -10.66
CA PHE A 126 31.41 -33.54 -11.40
C PHE A 126 31.06 -34.06 -12.79
N GLN A 127 31.55 -33.38 -13.81
CA GLN A 127 31.24 -33.70 -15.20
C GLN A 127 32.54 -33.86 -16.00
N TRP A 128 32.48 -34.68 -17.04
CA TRP A 128 33.59 -34.89 -17.94
C TRP A 128 33.15 -34.65 -19.39
N ARG A 129 33.96 -33.89 -20.12
CA ARG A 129 33.79 -33.64 -21.55
C ARG A 129 35.08 -33.92 -22.30
N LEU A 130 34.97 -34.06 -23.62
CA LEU A 130 36.14 -34.08 -24.48
C LEU A 130 36.89 -32.73 -24.37
N PRO A 131 38.22 -32.74 -24.27
CA PRO A 131 39.01 -31.53 -24.16
C PRO A 131 38.93 -30.67 -25.42
N TYR A 132 39.36 -29.40 -25.30
CA TYR A 132 39.47 -28.49 -26.44
C TYR A 132 40.39 -29.12 -27.52
N PRO A 133 40.05 -29.09 -28.83
CA PRO A 133 39.02 -28.27 -29.51
C PRO A 133 37.68 -28.95 -29.83
N ILE A 134 37.44 -30.18 -29.36
CA ILE A 134 36.29 -30.98 -29.82
C ILE A 134 34.98 -30.52 -29.16
N GLN A 135 35.01 -30.32 -27.85
CA GLN A 135 33.87 -29.86 -27.07
C GLN A 135 34.21 -28.62 -26.25
N SER A 136 33.26 -27.72 -26.13
CA SER A 136 33.27 -26.60 -25.18
C SER A 136 32.04 -26.68 -24.28
N HIS A 137 32.10 -25.98 -23.15
CA HIS A 137 30.98 -25.88 -22.22
C HIS A 137 30.77 -24.41 -21.86
N GLU A 138 29.53 -24.04 -21.69
CA GLU A 138 29.12 -22.73 -21.18
C GLU A 138 28.22 -22.94 -19.97
N ILE A 139 28.55 -22.27 -18.87
CA ILE A 139 27.83 -22.42 -17.60
C ILE A 139 26.81 -21.30 -17.51
N VAL A 140 25.54 -21.65 -17.35
CA VAL A 140 24.44 -20.71 -17.22
C VAL A 140 23.73 -20.92 -15.89
N ASN A 141 23.40 -19.81 -15.22
CA ASN A 141 22.66 -19.86 -13.96
C ASN A 141 21.14 -19.94 -14.24
N VAL A 142 20.54 -21.06 -13.84
CA VAL A 142 19.11 -21.34 -14.00
C VAL A 142 18.29 -20.99 -12.77
N SER A 143 18.89 -21.05 -11.57
CA SER A 143 18.18 -20.76 -10.32
C SER A 143 18.11 -19.27 -9.98
N GLN A 144 18.99 -18.45 -10.56
CA GLN A 144 19.04 -17.02 -10.33
C GLN A 144 17.78 -16.33 -10.86
N LEU A 145 17.05 -15.70 -9.94
CA LEU A 145 15.95 -14.81 -10.27
C LEU A 145 16.53 -13.50 -10.81
N ARG A 146 16.24 -13.21 -12.06
CA ARG A 146 16.59 -11.97 -12.74
C ARG A 146 15.38 -11.04 -12.68
N THR A 147 15.66 -9.77 -12.48
CA THR A 147 14.65 -8.74 -12.34
C THR A 147 14.83 -7.71 -13.43
N PHE A 148 13.73 -7.34 -14.07
CA PHE A 148 13.70 -6.34 -15.12
C PHE A 148 12.70 -5.24 -14.77
N GLU A 149 13.15 -3.98 -14.84
CA GLU A 149 12.36 -2.79 -14.53
C GLU A 149 11.89 -2.12 -15.82
N VAL A 150 10.58 -1.96 -15.99
CA VAL A 150 9.96 -1.31 -17.16
C VAL A 150 9.35 0.02 -16.72
N GLY A 151 9.65 1.08 -17.47
CA GLY A 151 9.13 2.42 -17.20
C GLY A 151 9.96 3.25 -16.22
N PHE A 152 11.00 2.67 -15.61
CA PHE A 152 11.97 3.40 -14.79
C PHE A 152 13.35 2.73 -14.78
N ARG A 153 14.39 3.46 -14.31
CA ARG A 153 15.77 2.95 -14.22
C ARG A 153 16.43 3.35 -12.90
N GLY A 154 16.81 2.37 -12.07
CA GLY A 154 17.59 2.61 -10.85
C GLY A 154 16.83 3.38 -9.76
N GLY A 155 15.51 3.47 -9.89
CA GLY A 155 14.59 4.10 -8.94
C GLY A 155 13.40 4.77 -9.62
N SER A 156 12.28 4.86 -8.89
CA SER A 156 10.98 5.37 -9.40
C SER A 156 11.01 6.82 -9.89
N ARG A 157 12.05 7.61 -9.54
CA ARG A 157 12.24 9.00 -10.00
C ARG A 157 12.77 9.12 -11.43
N ASN A 158 13.55 8.15 -11.92
CA ASN A 158 14.10 8.17 -13.26
C ASN A 158 13.15 7.42 -14.19
N LYS A 159 12.09 8.11 -14.63
CA LYS A 159 11.04 7.55 -15.49
C LYS A 159 11.50 7.47 -16.95
N VAL A 160 11.11 6.38 -17.62
CA VAL A 160 11.31 6.19 -19.06
C VAL A 160 9.94 6.27 -19.73
N LEU A 161 9.55 7.49 -20.12
CA LEU A 161 8.19 7.78 -20.63
C LEU A 161 7.73 6.88 -21.78
N PRO A 162 8.55 6.53 -22.79
CA PRO A 162 8.10 5.66 -23.89
C PRO A 162 7.69 4.24 -23.46
N GLU A 163 8.29 3.74 -22.37
CA GLU A 163 8.00 2.42 -21.80
C GLU A 163 6.83 2.47 -20.81
N ALA A 164 6.69 3.58 -20.09
CA ALA A 164 5.72 3.73 -19.01
C ALA A 164 4.32 4.15 -19.49
N LEU A 165 4.23 4.94 -20.58
CA LEU A 165 2.97 5.46 -21.08
C LEU A 165 2.21 4.40 -21.90
N MET A 166 0.97 4.13 -21.50
CA MET A 166 0.08 3.17 -22.14
C MET A 166 -1.31 3.76 -22.36
N LEU A 167 -1.98 3.31 -23.42
CA LEU A 167 -3.36 3.69 -23.75
C LEU A 167 -4.31 2.58 -23.29
N THR A 168 -5.37 2.97 -22.60
CA THR A 168 -6.44 2.06 -22.14
C THR A 168 -7.59 1.99 -23.15
N THR A 169 -8.55 1.08 -22.93
CA THR A 169 -9.72 0.90 -23.82
C THR A 169 -10.57 2.17 -23.97
N ASP A 170 -10.63 2.98 -22.92
CA ASP A 170 -11.37 4.24 -22.83
C ASP A 170 -10.58 5.45 -23.33
N GLU A 171 -9.56 5.23 -24.17
CA GLU A 171 -8.73 6.26 -24.82
C GLU A 171 -7.95 7.15 -23.82
N ASN A 172 -7.80 6.69 -22.58
CA ASN A 172 -7.04 7.39 -21.56
C ASN A 172 -5.58 6.94 -21.55
N ILE A 173 -4.68 7.86 -21.26
CA ILE A 173 -3.25 7.57 -21.11
C ILE A 173 -2.95 7.36 -19.64
N VAL A 174 -2.23 6.29 -19.31
CA VAL A 174 -1.75 5.98 -17.95
C VAL A 174 -0.23 5.83 -17.94
N ASP A 175 0.41 6.36 -16.89
CA ASP A 175 1.83 6.15 -16.56
C ASP A 175 1.93 4.94 -15.63
N MET A 176 2.54 3.86 -16.12
CA MET A 176 2.69 2.61 -15.37
C MET A 176 4.15 2.21 -15.19
N GLN A 177 4.47 1.78 -13.98
CA GLN A 177 5.76 1.24 -13.59
C GLN A 177 5.56 -0.17 -13.08
N PHE A 178 6.30 -1.12 -13.65
CA PHE A 178 6.19 -2.52 -13.25
C PHE A 178 7.54 -3.22 -13.35
N VAL A 179 7.63 -4.34 -12.65
CA VAL A 179 8.82 -5.16 -12.57
C VAL A 179 8.46 -6.58 -12.92
N VAL A 180 9.28 -7.18 -13.78
CA VAL A 180 9.18 -8.58 -14.16
C VAL A 180 10.31 -9.35 -13.51
N GLN A 181 9.95 -10.41 -12.80
CA GLN A 181 10.89 -11.38 -12.25
C GLN A 181 10.81 -12.65 -13.07
N TYR A 182 11.95 -13.10 -13.58
CA TYR A 182 12.05 -14.29 -14.41
C TYR A 182 13.29 -15.10 -14.05
N ARG A 183 13.25 -16.39 -14.39
CA ARG A 183 14.36 -17.32 -14.27
C ARG A 183 14.40 -18.21 -15.50
N LEU A 184 15.49 -18.93 -15.71
CA LEU A 184 15.53 -19.89 -16.82
C LEU A 184 14.82 -21.18 -16.40
N ARG A 185 14.17 -21.84 -17.35
CA ARG A 185 13.61 -23.18 -17.15
C ARG A 185 14.75 -24.18 -16.96
N ALA A 186 14.51 -25.26 -16.22
CA ALA A 186 15.53 -26.27 -15.91
C ALA A 186 16.16 -26.92 -17.17
N ASP A 187 15.38 -27.01 -18.25
CA ASP A 187 15.73 -27.53 -19.57
C ASP A 187 15.91 -26.44 -20.63
N GLY A 188 15.67 -25.17 -20.29
CA GLY A 188 15.67 -24.04 -21.24
C GLY A 188 17.02 -23.35 -21.44
N ALA A 189 18.09 -23.81 -20.78
CA ALA A 189 19.44 -23.27 -20.99
C ALA A 189 19.97 -23.35 -22.45
N PRO A 190 19.78 -24.44 -23.22
CA PRO A 190 20.17 -24.45 -24.63
C PRO A 190 19.39 -23.44 -25.46
N ASP A 191 18.08 -23.36 -25.24
CA ASP A 191 17.16 -22.44 -25.91
C ASP A 191 17.56 -20.97 -25.67
N TYR A 192 17.90 -20.64 -24.42
CA TYR A 192 18.37 -19.31 -24.02
C TYR A 192 19.69 -18.89 -24.71
N LEU A 193 20.58 -19.84 -25.01
CA LEU A 193 21.88 -19.55 -25.63
C LEU A 193 21.86 -19.56 -27.16
N PHE A 194 20.99 -20.38 -27.78
CA PHE A 194 21.09 -20.65 -29.22
C PHE A 194 19.89 -20.18 -30.04
N GLU A 195 18.70 -20.09 -29.46
CA GLU A 195 17.49 -19.83 -30.25
C GLU A 195 17.24 -18.33 -30.42
N THR A 196 17.63 -17.52 -29.43
CA THR A 196 17.47 -16.06 -29.44
C THR A 196 18.81 -15.36 -29.29
N ARG A 197 19.07 -14.33 -30.10
CA ARG A 197 20.34 -13.57 -30.06
C ARG A 197 20.56 -12.85 -28.74
N ASP A 198 19.54 -12.13 -28.29
CA ASP A 198 19.54 -11.33 -27.06
C ASP A 198 18.30 -11.69 -26.22
N PRO A 199 18.37 -12.74 -25.38
CA PRO A 199 17.20 -13.25 -24.67
C PRO A 199 16.67 -12.25 -23.63
N ASP A 200 17.55 -11.51 -22.95
CA ASP A 200 17.15 -10.51 -21.95
C ASP A 200 16.36 -9.36 -22.60
N GLU A 201 16.76 -8.94 -23.81
CA GLU A 201 16.04 -7.93 -24.58
C GLU A 201 14.70 -8.45 -25.10
N SER A 202 14.63 -9.74 -25.42
CA SER A 202 13.37 -10.38 -25.83
C SER A 202 12.37 -10.43 -24.68
N VAL A 203 12.84 -10.63 -23.43
CA VAL A 203 11.99 -10.52 -22.23
C VAL A 203 11.49 -9.08 -22.05
N ARG A 204 12.34 -8.07 -22.25
CA ARG A 204 11.93 -6.66 -22.23
C ARG A 204 10.80 -6.40 -23.22
N GLN A 205 11.03 -6.71 -24.50
CA GLN A 205 10.06 -6.44 -25.56
C GLN A 205 8.75 -7.23 -25.37
N ALA A 206 8.84 -8.49 -24.93
CA ALA A 206 7.66 -9.29 -24.58
C ALA A 206 6.88 -8.67 -23.41
N SER A 207 7.57 -8.15 -22.40
CA SER A 207 6.92 -7.50 -21.25
C SER A 207 6.19 -6.21 -21.63
N GLU A 208 6.82 -5.36 -22.44
CA GLU A 208 6.22 -4.12 -22.95
C GLU A 208 5.01 -4.43 -23.83
N THR A 209 5.13 -5.41 -24.71
CA THR A 209 4.04 -5.82 -25.62
C THR A 209 2.87 -6.42 -24.84
N ALA A 210 3.13 -7.37 -23.94
CA ALA A 210 2.08 -8.04 -23.17
C ALA A 210 1.36 -7.06 -22.24
N MET A 211 2.10 -6.19 -21.54
CA MET A 211 1.48 -5.17 -20.69
C MET A 211 0.63 -4.21 -21.53
N ARG A 212 1.13 -3.75 -22.67
CA ARG A 212 0.39 -2.83 -23.55
C ARG A 212 -0.87 -3.49 -24.14
N GLU A 213 -0.83 -4.77 -24.48
CA GLU A 213 -2.01 -5.50 -24.95
C GLU A 213 -3.07 -5.68 -23.86
N VAL A 214 -2.67 -6.05 -22.64
CA VAL A 214 -3.61 -6.27 -21.53
C VAL A 214 -4.22 -4.94 -21.08
N VAL A 215 -3.41 -3.90 -20.88
CA VAL A 215 -3.88 -2.58 -20.48
C VAL A 215 -4.79 -1.98 -21.55
N GLY A 216 -4.47 -2.16 -22.83
CA GLY A 216 -5.31 -1.70 -23.93
C GLY A 216 -6.67 -2.40 -24.06
N LYS A 217 -6.92 -3.47 -23.29
CA LYS A 217 -8.22 -4.15 -23.17
C LYS A 217 -8.98 -3.79 -21.89
N GLN A 218 -8.37 -3.04 -20.99
CA GLN A 218 -8.96 -2.63 -19.71
C GLN A 218 -9.25 -1.12 -19.68
N THR A 219 -10.17 -0.70 -18.82
CA THR A 219 -10.44 0.73 -18.57
C THR A 219 -9.43 1.32 -17.59
N MET A 220 -9.24 2.64 -17.65
CA MET A 220 -8.32 3.36 -16.75
C MET A 220 -8.64 3.15 -15.27
N ASP A 221 -9.91 3.29 -14.87
CA ASP A 221 -10.34 3.09 -13.48
C ASP A 221 -10.03 1.69 -12.95
N PHE A 222 -10.23 0.66 -13.80
CA PHE A 222 -9.94 -0.72 -13.44
C PHE A 222 -8.45 -0.93 -13.21
N VAL A 223 -7.59 -0.40 -14.08
CA VAL A 223 -6.13 -0.54 -13.96
C VAL A 223 -5.58 0.24 -12.75
N LEU A 224 -6.21 1.36 -12.38
CA LEU A 224 -5.79 2.19 -11.23
C LEU A 224 -6.18 1.59 -9.87
N TYR A 225 -7.43 1.14 -9.71
CA TYR A 225 -7.98 0.87 -8.37
C TYR A 225 -8.24 -0.61 -8.06
N GLU A 226 -8.73 -1.38 -9.02
CA GLU A 226 -9.30 -2.71 -8.74
C GLU A 226 -8.42 -3.85 -9.28
N GLY A 227 -7.96 -3.70 -10.51
CA GLY A 227 -7.51 -4.79 -11.37
C GLY A 227 -6.02 -5.09 -11.35
N ARG A 228 -5.20 -4.43 -10.52
CA ARG A 228 -3.72 -4.52 -10.60
C ARG A 228 -3.21 -5.96 -10.52
N THR A 229 -3.76 -6.77 -9.62
CA THR A 229 -3.39 -8.19 -9.48
C THR A 229 -3.86 -9.00 -10.69
N GLN A 230 -5.08 -8.77 -11.16
CA GLN A 230 -5.65 -9.49 -12.29
C GLN A 230 -4.91 -9.17 -13.61
N VAL A 231 -4.58 -7.90 -13.83
CA VAL A 231 -3.74 -7.44 -14.95
C VAL A 231 -2.36 -8.11 -14.87
N ALA A 232 -1.72 -8.12 -13.69
CA ALA A 232 -0.43 -8.76 -13.51
C ALA A 232 -0.45 -10.26 -13.87
N THR A 233 -1.49 -11.00 -13.46
CA THR A 233 -1.66 -12.42 -13.81
C THR A 233 -1.85 -12.62 -15.32
N GLN A 234 -2.73 -11.82 -15.96
CA GLN A 234 -2.95 -11.91 -17.41
C GLN A 234 -1.69 -11.57 -18.20
N VAL A 235 -0.92 -10.57 -17.76
CA VAL A 235 0.36 -10.21 -18.37
C VAL A 235 1.37 -11.32 -18.19
N GLN A 236 1.46 -11.95 -17.03
CA GLN A 236 2.33 -13.10 -16.82
C GLN A 236 2.01 -14.26 -17.77
N GLU A 237 0.73 -14.59 -17.94
CA GLU A 237 0.28 -15.64 -18.87
C GLU A 237 0.61 -15.30 -20.33
N LEU A 238 0.29 -14.08 -20.77
CA LEU A 238 0.56 -13.63 -22.13
C LEU A 238 2.05 -13.54 -22.42
N MET A 239 2.84 -13.01 -21.48
CA MET A 239 4.30 -12.98 -21.58
C MET A 239 4.88 -14.38 -21.73
N GLN A 240 4.41 -15.35 -20.93
CA GLN A 240 4.88 -16.73 -21.04
C GLN A 240 4.55 -17.31 -22.42
N GLN A 241 3.35 -17.06 -22.95
CA GLN A 241 2.97 -17.49 -24.31
C GLN A 241 3.86 -16.90 -25.40
N ILE A 242 4.24 -15.62 -25.28
CA ILE A 242 5.16 -14.96 -26.23
C ILE A 242 6.57 -15.57 -26.13
N LEU A 243 7.09 -15.74 -24.91
CA LEU A 243 8.43 -16.28 -24.68
C LEU A 243 8.55 -17.75 -25.06
N ASP A 244 7.47 -18.54 -24.89
CA ASP A 244 7.38 -19.92 -25.36
C ASP A 244 7.38 -20.00 -26.89
N ARG A 245 6.72 -19.04 -27.57
CA ARG A 245 6.74 -18.96 -29.04
C ARG A 245 8.13 -18.64 -29.58
N TYR A 246 8.87 -17.78 -28.89
CA TYR A 246 10.27 -17.48 -29.23
C TYR A 246 11.25 -18.54 -28.77
N GLN A 247 10.77 -19.57 -28.05
CA GLN A 247 11.60 -20.63 -27.51
C GLN A 247 12.81 -20.05 -26.77
N SER A 248 12.59 -19.05 -25.91
CA SER A 248 13.67 -18.34 -25.22
C SER A 248 14.21 -19.10 -24.00
N GLY A 249 13.58 -20.22 -23.61
CA GLY A 249 13.95 -21.00 -22.43
C GLY A 249 13.67 -20.29 -21.09
N VAL A 250 12.99 -19.15 -21.11
CA VAL A 250 12.68 -18.34 -19.93
C VAL A 250 11.34 -18.73 -19.30
N GLN A 251 11.31 -18.77 -17.96
CA GLN A 251 10.12 -18.92 -17.15
C GLN A 251 9.85 -17.61 -16.38
N VAL A 252 8.70 -16.99 -16.64
CA VAL A 252 8.24 -15.81 -15.90
C VAL A 252 7.74 -16.26 -14.53
N SER A 253 8.33 -15.72 -13.47
CA SER A 253 7.95 -16.07 -12.09
C SER A 253 6.82 -15.17 -11.59
N THR A 254 6.99 -13.85 -11.70
CA THR A 254 6.00 -12.87 -11.22
C THR A 254 6.13 -11.56 -11.99
N VAL A 255 4.99 -10.95 -12.27
CA VAL A 255 4.90 -9.57 -12.75
C VAL A 255 4.31 -8.73 -11.62
N ALA A 256 5.00 -7.66 -11.22
CA ALA A 256 4.58 -6.80 -10.12
C ALA A 256 4.40 -5.36 -10.61
N ILE A 257 3.16 -4.87 -10.58
CA ILE A 257 2.83 -3.50 -10.94
C ILE A 257 3.08 -2.59 -9.72
N GLN A 258 4.13 -1.76 -9.77
CA GLN A 258 4.53 -0.91 -8.64
C GLN A 258 3.70 0.35 -8.54
N ASN A 259 3.51 1.06 -9.64
CA ASN A 259 2.77 2.33 -9.66
C ASN A 259 1.97 2.45 -10.95
N VAL A 260 0.75 3.00 -10.84
CA VAL A 260 -0.12 3.34 -11.96
C VAL A 260 -0.73 4.70 -11.61
N GLN A 261 -0.52 5.70 -12.45
CA GLN A 261 -1.04 7.04 -12.25
C GLN A 261 -1.44 7.68 -13.58
N PRO A 262 -2.30 8.71 -13.57
CA PRO A 262 -2.44 9.60 -14.71
C PRO A 262 -1.11 10.31 -15.03
N PRO A 263 -0.89 10.75 -16.28
CA PRO A 263 0.28 11.54 -16.64
C PRO A 263 0.39 12.81 -15.80
N GLU A 264 1.62 13.19 -15.45
CA GLU A 264 1.88 14.36 -14.57
C GLU A 264 1.28 15.66 -15.13
N GLN A 265 1.14 15.79 -16.46
CA GLN A 265 0.58 16.98 -17.09
C GLN A 265 -0.92 17.17 -16.78
N VAL A 266 -1.65 16.09 -16.50
CA VAL A 266 -3.11 16.11 -16.28
C VAL A 266 -3.51 15.74 -14.86
N GLN A 267 -2.57 15.33 -14.02
CA GLN A 267 -2.82 14.88 -12.65
C GLN A 267 -3.59 15.92 -11.82
N ALA A 268 -3.20 17.20 -11.88
CA ALA A 268 -3.88 18.25 -11.12
C ALA A 268 -5.35 18.44 -11.53
N ALA A 269 -5.66 18.30 -12.83
CA ALA A 269 -7.02 18.40 -13.32
C ALA A 269 -7.86 17.16 -12.96
N PHE A 270 -7.23 15.97 -12.98
CA PHE A 270 -7.87 14.73 -12.55
C PHE A 270 -8.22 14.77 -11.06
N ASP A 271 -7.27 15.19 -10.22
CA ASP A 271 -7.48 15.33 -8.78
C ASP A 271 -8.62 16.33 -8.46
N ASP A 272 -8.70 17.43 -9.22
CA ASP A 272 -9.79 18.41 -9.08
C ASP A 272 -11.15 17.82 -9.50
N ALA A 273 -11.20 17.06 -10.59
CA ALA A 273 -12.43 16.39 -11.03
C ALA A 273 -12.92 15.34 -10.00
N VAL A 274 -12.01 14.54 -9.44
CA VAL A 274 -12.32 13.58 -8.38
C VAL A 274 -12.83 14.29 -7.13
N LYS A 275 -12.15 15.38 -6.71
CA LYS A 275 -12.57 16.20 -5.58
C LYS A 275 -13.96 16.80 -5.80
N ALA A 276 -14.22 17.36 -6.98
CA ALA A 276 -15.52 17.92 -7.35
C ALA A 276 -16.62 16.84 -7.33
N GLY A 277 -16.32 15.62 -7.80
CA GLY A 277 -17.23 14.48 -7.72
C GLY A 277 -17.57 14.10 -6.28
N GLN A 278 -16.57 14.05 -5.40
CA GLN A 278 -16.76 13.81 -3.97
C GLN A 278 -17.56 14.93 -3.29
N ASP A 279 -17.28 16.19 -3.62
CA ASP A 279 -18.02 17.34 -3.11
C ASP A 279 -19.49 17.34 -3.55
N ARG A 280 -19.75 16.94 -4.81
CA ARG A 280 -21.12 16.75 -5.30
C ARG A 280 -21.85 15.68 -4.51
N GLU A 281 -21.24 14.51 -4.32
CA GLU A 281 -21.85 13.40 -3.59
C GLU A 281 -22.09 13.79 -2.12
N ARG A 282 -21.13 14.49 -1.50
CA ARG A 282 -21.29 15.05 -0.16
C ARG A 282 -22.47 16.01 -0.07
N GLN A 283 -22.60 16.96 -0.99
CA GLN A 283 -23.71 17.93 -1.00
C GLN A 283 -25.07 17.25 -1.20
N ILE A 284 -25.15 16.22 -2.04
CA ILE A 284 -26.37 15.42 -2.21
C ILE A 284 -26.74 14.74 -0.89
N ASN A 285 -25.77 14.11 -0.23
CA ASN A 285 -26.00 13.44 1.05
C ASN A 285 -26.36 14.41 2.18
N GLU A 286 -25.73 15.59 2.26
CA GLU A 286 -26.08 16.65 3.20
C GLU A 286 -27.50 17.18 2.95
N GLY A 287 -27.88 17.38 1.68
CA GLY A 287 -29.22 17.82 1.29
C GLY A 287 -30.29 16.77 1.64
N GLN A 288 -30.02 15.49 1.37
CA GLN A 288 -30.90 14.40 1.77
C GLN A 288 -31.03 14.28 3.29
N ALA A 289 -29.92 14.40 4.03
CA ALA A 289 -29.92 14.41 5.49
C ALA A 289 -30.77 15.58 6.04
N TYR A 290 -30.63 16.78 5.47
CA TYR A 290 -31.43 17.94 5.85
C TYR A 290 -32.93 17.73 5.57
N ALA A 291 -33.29 17.21 4.41
CA ALA A 291 -34.67 16.89 4.07
C ALA A 291 -35.27 15.83 5.03
N ASN A 292 -34.50 14.77 5.30
CA ASN A 292 -34.85 13.71 6.24
C ASN A 292 -34.97 14.21 7.69
N GLN A 293 -34.34 15.32 8.04
CA GLN A 293 -34.47 15.95 9.35
C GLN A 293 -35.67 16.90 9.42
N VAL A 294 -35.84 17.78 8.43
CA VAL A 294 -36.85 18.85 8.49
C VAL A 294 -38.27 18.33 8.28
N VAL A 295 -38.48 17.39 7.34
CA VAL A 295 -39.83 16.90 7.02
C VAL A 295 -40.49 16.19 8.22
N PRO A 296 -39.80 15.28 8.95
CA PRO A 296 -40.38 14.67 10.15
C PRO A 296 -40.55 15.66 11.31
N LEU A 297 -39.61 16.60 11.50
CA LEU A 297 -39.75 17.62 12.53
C LEU A 297 -40.97 18.52 12.29
N ALA A 298 -41.15 18.99 11.05
CA ALA A 298 -42.30 19.81 10.67
C ALA A 298 -43.62 19.03 10.83
N SER A 299 -43.66 17.78 10.39
CA SER A 299 -44.83 16.90 10.57
C SER A 299 -45.15 16.70 12.05
N GLY A 300 -44.15 16.44 12.88
CA GLY A 300 -44.31 16.29 14.32
C GLY A 300 -44.77 17.57 15.04
N GLN A 301 -44.31 18.74 14.58
CA GLN A 301 -44.81 20.04 15.07
C GLN A 301 -46.27 20.27 14.67
N ALA A 302 -46.63 19.95 13.43
CA ALA A 302 -48.00 20.06 12.95
C ALA A 302 -48.94 19.15 13.75
N SER A 303 -48.59 17.87 13.92
CA SER A 303 -49.37 16.94 14.76
C SER A 303 -49.49 17.43 16.20
N ARG A 304 -48.40 17.92 16.81
CA ARG A 304 -48.43 18.49 18.16
C ARG A 304 -49.40 19.68 18.26
N MET A 305 -49.40 20.56 17.27
CA MET A 305 -50.29 21.72 17.24
C MET A 305 -51.76 21.30 17.14
N THR A 306 -52.07 20.30 16.30
CA THR A 306 -53.41 19.74 16.19
C THR A 306 -53.86 19.13 17.52
N GLU A 307 -53.02 18.29 18.15
CA GLU A 307 -53.31 17.69 19.46
C GLU A 307 -53.51 18.73 20.57
N GLN A 308 -52.71 19.81 20.57
CA GLN A 308 -52.90 20.92 21.50
C GLN A 308 -54.22 21.66 21.27
N ALA A 309 -54.62 21.87 20.01
CA ALA A 309 -55.88 22.51 19.67
C ALA A 309 -57.08 21.62 20.06
N GLU A 310 -56.98 20.31 19.83
CA GLU A 310 -58.00 19.34 20.25
C GLU A 310 -58.10 19.25 21.78
N GLY A 311 -56.96 19.22 22.48
CA GLY A 311 -56.91 19.29 23.95
C GLY A 311 -57.54 20.58 24.49
N TYR A 312 -57.28 21.73 23.86
CA TYR A 312 -57.90 22.99 24.24
C TYR A 312 -59.41 22.98 24.00
N LYS A 313 -59.86 22.48 22.85
CA LYS A 313 -61.29 22.30 22.54
C LYS A 313 -61.97 21.40 23.56
N ALA A 314 -61.39 20.24 23.86
CA ALA A 314 -61.92 19.31 24.84
C ALA A 314 -61.99 19.94 26.23
N LYS A 315 -60.97 20.71 26.64
CA LYS A 315 -60.99 21.48 27.88
C LYS A 315 -62.15 22.48 27.90
N VAL A 316 -62.31 23.31 26.87
CA VAL A 316 -63.37 24.34 26.81
C VAL A 316 -64.76 23.70 26.86
N VAL A 317 -64.97 22.61 26.11
CA VAL A 317 -66.24 21.87 26.13
C VAL A 317 -66.48 21.23 27.49
N GLY A 318 -65.45 20.62 28.09
CA GLY A 318 -65.52 20.02 29.43
C GLY A 318 -65.84 21.04 30.51
N ASP A 319 -65.17 22.20 30.49
CA ASP A 319 -65.42 23.32 31.41
C ASP A 319 -66.86 23.85 31.24
N ALA A 320 -67.34 24.01 30.00
CA ALA A 320 -68.71 24.45 29.72
C ALA A 320 -69.75 23.44 30.21
N GLN A 321 -69.55 22.14 29.97
CA GLN A 321 -70.44 21.07 30.43
C GLN A 321 -70.43 20.97 31.97
N GLY A 322 -69.26 21.04 32.58
CA GLY A 322 -69.09 21.03 34.04
C GLY A 322 -69.78 22.22 34.70
N ASN A 323 -69.58 23.43 34.15
CA ASN A 323 -70.25 24.64 34.62
C ASN A 323 -71.77 24.57 34.45
N THR A 324 -72.25 24.05 33.32
CA THR A 324 -73.69 23.87 33.06
C THR A 324 -74.30 22.86 34.03
N SER A 325 -73.66 21.69 34.21
CA SER A 325 -74.10 20.67 35.16
C SER A 325 -74.19 21.24 36.57
N ARG A 326 -73.12 21.94 37.02
CA ARG A 326 -73.09 22.65 38.30
C ARG A 326 -74.22 23.65 38.43
N PHE A 327 -74.47 24.47 37.40
CA PHE A 327 -75.56 25.45 37.40
C PHE A 327 -76.93 24.79 37.51
N THR A 328 -77.21 23.75 36.73
CA THR A 328 -78.49 23.01 36.77
C THR A 328 -78.74 22.39 38.13
N SER A 329 -77.72 21.80 38.77
CA SER A 329 -77.83 21.27 40.13
C SER A 329 -78.15 22.36 41.16
N ILE A 330 -77.53 23.54 41.05
CA ILE A 330 -77.80 24.68 41.95
C ILE A 330 -79.21 25.24 41.70
N LEU A 331 -79.64 25.35 40.45
CA LEU A 331 -80.95 25.88 40.07
C LEU A 331 -82.09 25.03 40.67
N GLY A 332 -81.99 23.70 40.57
CA GLY A 332 -83.01 22.80 41.13
C GLY A 332 -83.18 22.92 42.65
N GLU A 333 -82.11 23.22 43.38
CA GLU A 333 -82.18 23.50 44.83
C GLU A 333 -82.63 24.94 45.13
N TYR A 334 -82.25 25.89 44.27
CA TYR A 334 -82.67 27.29 44.39
C TYR A 334 -84.20 27.45 44.26
N GLU A 335 -84.83 26.71 43.35
CA GLU A 335 -86.28 26.71 43.15
C GLU A 335 -87.04 26.24 44.40
N LYS A 336 -86.46 25.33 45.19
CA LYS A 336 -87.07 24.85 46.45
C LYS A 336 -86.97 25.88 47.58
N ALA A 337 -85.87 26.62 47.67
CA ALA A 337 -85.62 27.55 48.77
C ALA A 337 -84.74 28.76 48.36
N PRO A 338 -85.33 29.83 47.78
CA PRO A 338 -84.56 30.90 47.13
C PRO A 338 -83.79 31.80 48.11
N LEU A 339 -84.38 32.13 49.27
CA LEU A 339 -83.76 33.08 50.23
C LEU A 339 -82.47 32.52 50.87
N VAL A 340 -82.48 31.25 51.25
CA VAL A 340 -81.34 30.59 51.91
C VAL A 340 -80.20 30.37 50.91
N MET A 341 -80.52 29.96 49.68
CA MET A 341 -79.51 29.72 48.65
C MET A 341 -78.81 31.00 48.20
N ARG A 342 -79.52 32.13 48.09
CA ARG A 342 -78.87 33.43 47.79
C ARG A 342 -77.86 33.83 48.86
N GLN A 343 -78.25 33.71 50.14
CA GLN A 343 -77.35 34.06 51.25
C GLN A 343 -76.14 33.13 51.29
N ARG A 344 -76.34 31.83 51.08
CA ARG A 344 -75.23 30.86 50.99
C ARG A 344 -74.27 31.19 49.86
N MET A 345 -74.74 31.41 48.64
CA MET A 345 -73.88 31.75 47.51
C MET A 345 -73.12 33.06 47.73
N TYR A 346 -73.75 34.06 48.37
CA TYR A 346 -73.08 35.31 48.72
C TYR A 346 -71.96 35.09 49.75
N LEU A 347 -72.23 34.34 50.82
CA LEU A 347 -71.23 34.03 51.84
C LEU A 347 -70.09 33.17 51.29
N GLU A 348 -70.38 32.19 50.43
CA GLU A 348 -69.37 31.34 49.77
C GLU A 348 -68.51 32.16 48.80
N SER A 349 -69.14 33.03 48.00
CA SER A 349 -68.40 33.94 47.10
C SER A 349 -67.54 34.93 47.89
N MET A 350 -68.08 35.49 48.99
CA MET A 350 -67.32 36.34 49.89
C MET A 350 -66.19 35.58 50.58
N GLN A 351 -66.40 34.33 50.98
CA GLN A 351 -65.35 33.48 51.54
C GLN A 351 -64.25 33.20 50.52
N ASP A 352 -64.58 32.87 49.28
CA ASP A 352 -63.62 32.67 48.19
C ASP A 352 -62.84 33.95 47.87
N ILE A 353 -63.53 35.09 47.86
CA ILE A 353 -62.87 36.39 47.66
C ILE A 353 -61.98 36.73 48.85
N PHE A 354 -62.45 36.57 50.10
CA PHE A 354 -61.67 36.89 51.30
C PHE A 354 -60.51 35.93 51.56
N THR A 355 -60.59 34.68 51.09
CA THR A 355 -59.45 33.74 51.13
C THR A 355 -58.38 34.09 50.10
N ARG A 356 -58.77 34.61 48.92
CA ARG A 356 -57.83 35.10 47.89
C ARG A 356 -57.36 36.54 48.15
N ALA A 357 -58.12 37.34 48.89
CA ALA A 357 -57.77 38.71 49.22
C ALA A 357 -56.81 38.74 50.41
N THR A 358 -55.64 39.34 50.23
CA THR A 358 -54.65 39.47 51.29
C THR A 358 -54.99 40.66 52.19
N LYS A 359 -55.49 40.42 53.41
CA LYS A 359 -55.76 41.46 54.41
C LYS A 359 -54.47 41.81 55.17
N VAL A 360 -54.03 43.06 55.07
CA VAL A 360 -52.89 43.60 55.82
C VAL A 360 -53.43 44.62 56.83
N MET A 361 -53.28 44.34 58.12
CA MET A 361 -53.62 45.27 59.20
C MET A 361 -52.34 45.99 59.67
N VAL A 362 -52.41 47.31 59.83
CA VAL A 362 -51.32 48.15 60.35
C VAL A 362 -51.83 48.82 61.63
N ASP A 363 -51.21 48.52 62.77
CA ASP A 363 -51.52 49.17 64.05
C ASP A 363 -50.57 50.36 64.27
N THR A 364 -51.10 51.58 64.20
CA THR A 364 -50.33 52.81 64.41
C THR A 364 -50.91 53.59 65.58
N LYS A 365 -50.22 53.60 66.73
CA LYS A 365 -50.54 54.46 67.88
C LYS A 365 -49.96 55.88 67.80
N SER A 366 -49.41 56.28 66.65
CA SER A 366 -48.98 57.67 66.44
C SER A 366 -49.09 58.06 64.97
N ASN A 367 -49.57 59.28 64.76
CA ASN A 367 -49.98 59.89 63.50
C ASN A 367 -48.82 60.04 62.50
N ASN A 368 -48.43 58.96 61.82
CA ASN A 368 -47.60 59.03 60.62
C ASN A 368 -48.06 57.99 59.59
N ASN A 369 -48.71 58.47 58.53
CA ASN A 369 -49.24 57.65 57.43
C ASN A 369 -48.11 57.26 56.47
N MET A 370 -47.35 56.20 56.80
CA MET A 370 -46.45 55.57 55.83
C MET A 370 -47.20 54.44 55.13
N LEU A 371 -47.50 54.64 53.85
CA LEU A 371 -48.13 53.65 52.97
C LEU A 371 -47.16 52.47 52.77
N TYR A 372 -47.30 51.42 53.59
CA TYR A 372 -46.54 50.19 53.42
C TYR A 372 -47.17 49.34 52.31
N LEU A 373 -46.59 49.39 51.13
CA LEU A 373 -46.91 48.47 50.03
C LEU A 373 -46.06 47.19 50.21
N PRO A 374 -46.65 46.03 50.53
CA PRO A 374 -45.90 44.79 50.72
C PRO A 374 -45.48 44.21 49.36
N LEU A 375 -44.42 44.78 48.77
CA LEU A 375 -43.86 44.34 47.49
C LEU A 375 -43.38 42.88 47.54
N ASP A 376 -42.84 42.42 48.67
CA ASP A 376 -42.37 41.04 48.83
C ASP A 376 -43.47 39.97 48.69
N LYS A 377 -44.68 40.26 49.17
CA LYS A 377 -45.80 39.31 49.05
C LYS A 377 -46.38 39.29 47.64
N ILE A 378 -46.36 40.43 46.94
CA ILE A 378 -46.77 40.53 45.54
C ILE A 378 -45.74 39.83 44.63
N MET A 379 -44.44 39.97 44.91
CA MET A 379 -43.37 39.24 44.22
C MET A 379 -43.48 37.72 44.42
N ASN A 380 -43.77 37.26 45.64
CA ASN A 380 -43.92 35.83 45.90
C ASN A 380 -45.18 35.23 45.26
N LEU A 381 -46.29 35.98 45.16
CA LEU A 381 -47.49 35.55 44.45
C LEU A 381 -47.26 35.51 42.93
N ALA A 382 -46.56 36.52 42.37
CA ALA A 382 -46.17 36.56 40.97
C ALA A 382 -45.16 35.44 40.60
N ALA A 383 -44.25 35.10 41.51
CA ALA A 383 -43.32 33.99 41.34
C ALA A 383 -44.02 32.61 41.39
N GLN A 384 -45.13 32.48 42.13
CA GLN A 384 -45.91 31.24 42.20
C GLN A 384 -46.75 30.98 40.94
N ASP A 385 -47.33 32.02 40.32
CA ASP A 385 -48.07 31.88 39.07
C ASP A 385 -47.14 31.74 37.83
N GLY A 386 -45.94 32.34 37.88
CA GLY A 386 -44.90 32.11 36.87
C GLY A 386 -44.21 30.73 36.95
N GLY A 387 -44.33 30.03 38.08
CA GLY A 387 -43.65 28.76 38.34
C GLY A 387 -44.32 27.50 37.77
N LYS A 388 -45.56 27.58 37.28
CA LYS A 388 -46.28 26.41 36.72
C LYS A 388 -46.04 26.15 35.22
N SER A 389 -45.22 26.96 34.56
CA SER A 389 -44.78 26.72 33.17
C SER A 389 -43.35 26.21 33.03
N ALA A 390 -42.67 25.86 34.13
CA ALA A 390 -41.29 25.37 34.08
C ALA A 390 -41.07 24.17 35.03
N VAL A 391 -41.64 23.01 34.67
CA VAL A 391 -41.09 21.73 35.13
C VAL A 391 -40.56 21.00 33.89
N GLY A 392 -39.34 21.38 33.52
CA GLY A 392 -38.43 20.60 32.69
C GLY A 392 -37.22 20.24 33.54
N ASN A 393 -37.05 18.95 33.82
CA ASN A 393 -36.06 18.35 34.71
C ASN A 393 -34.61 18.77 34.36
N PRO A 394 -33.71 18.99 35.33
CA PRO A 394 -32.30 19.32 35.08
C PRO A 394 -31.45 18.06 34.91
N GLY A 395 -30.70 17.96 33.81
CA GLY A 395 -29.66 16.96 33.67
C GLY A 395 -29.18 16.72 32.25
N SER A 396 -28.27 17.55 31.74
CA SER A 396 -27.12 17.16 30.88
C SER A 396 -26.22 18.39 30.61
N PRO A 397 -24.88 18.24 30.60
CA PRO A 397 -23.96 19.37 30.55
C PRO A 397 -23.78 19.95 29.14
N ALA A 398 -23.40 21.23 29.12
CA ALA A 398 -23.23 22.07 27.95
C ALA A 398 -22.15 21.58 26.97
N LEU A 399 -22.44 21.73 25.67
CA LEU A 399 -21.44 21.91 24.61
C LEU A 399 -21.57 23.32 24.03
N ILE A 400 -20.48 24.06 24.13
CA ILE A 400 -20.30 25.43 23.66
C ILE A 400 -20.28 25.42 22.12
N SER A 401 -21.01 26.34 21.48
CA SER A 401 -20.83 26.69 20.07
C SER A 401 -20.81 28.24 19.88
N PRO A 402 -20.05 28.75 18.89
CA PRO A 402 -19.64 30.16 18.78
C PRO A 402 -20.72 31.10 18.22
N PRO A 403 -20.57 32.44 18.34
CA PRO A 403 -21.61 33.40 17.96
C PRO A 403 -21.72 33.58 16.44
N VAL A 404 -22.94 33.44 15.90
CA VAL A 404 -23.29 33.78 14.52
C VAL A 404 -23.73 35.26 14.46
N GLN A 405 -23.07 36.04 13.61
CA GLN A 405 -23.40 37.44 13.30
C GLN A 405 -24.68 37.55 12.42
N PRO A 406 -25.42 38.67 12.50
CA PRO A 406 -26.68 38.85 11.78
C PRO A 406 -26.47 39.20 10.28
N PRO A 407 -27.36 38.75 9.37
CA PRO A 407 -27.20 39.03 7.94
C PRO A 407 -27.63 40.45 7.56
N LEU A 408 -26.80 41.07 6.72
CA LEU A 408 -27.06 42.34 6.02
C LEU A 408 -28.15 42.16 4.96
N ARG A 409 -29.02 43.17 4.84
CA ARG A 409 -30.07 43.25 3.82
C ARG A 409 -29.57 43.85 2.50
N SER A 410 -30.25 43.41 1.44
CA SER A 410 -30.60 44.09 0.18
C SER A 410 -29.51 44.35 -0.88
N ASN A 411 -29.62 43.68 -2.04
CA ASN A 411 -30.31 44.24 -3.22
C ASN A 411 -30.25 43.23 -4.39
N VAL A 412 -31.42 42.86 -4.95
CA VAL A 412 -31.51 42.16 -6.24
C VAL A 412 -32.48 42.95 -7.13
N VAL A 413 -31.98 43.31 -8.31
CA VAL A 413 -32.64 44.02 -9.41
C VAL A 413 -33.62 43.10 -10.14
N PRO A 414 -34.77 43.58 -10.65
CA PRO A 414 -35.71 42.74 -11.40
C PRO A 414 -35.33 42.64 -12.89
N VAL A 415 -35.45 41.43 -13.47
CA VAL A 415 -35.38 41.16 -14.91
C VAL A 415 -36.78 40.70 -15.37
N PRO A 416 -37.30 41.15 -16.53
CA PRO A 416 -38.71 40.99 -16.89
C PRO A 416 -39.06 39.63 -17.50
N GLN A 417 -40.35 39.32 -17.42
CA GLN A 417 -41.02 38.12 -17.92
C GLN A 417 -41.02 38.02 -19.46
N SER A 418 -40.84 36.81 -19.97
CA SER A 418 -41.28 36.43 -21.32
C SER A 418 -42.31 35.31 -21.23
N SER A 419 -43.52 35.62 -21.70
CA SER A 419 -44.63 34.72 -21.97
C SER A 419 -44.31 33.76 -23.12
N GLY A 420 -44.71 32.49 -22.99
CA GLY A 420 -44.63 31.51 -24.08
C GLY A 420 -45.32 30.18 -23.75
N SER A 421 -46.55 30.06 -24.22
CA SER A 421 -47.46 28.88 -24.18
C SER A 421 -46.85 27.60 -24.76
N SER A 422 -47.14 26.43 -24.15
CA SER A 422 -48.06 25.40 -24.70
C SER A 422 -47.68 23.96 -24.28
N ASN A 423 -48.66 23.28 -23.66
CA ASN A 423 -49.02 21.86 -23.72
C ASN A 423 -47.96 20.79 -24.07
N SER A 424 -47.75 19.84 -23.15
CA SER A 424 -47.97 18.41 -23.47
C SER A 424 -48.16 17.58 -22.19
N ASN A 425 -49.24 16.81 -22.23
CA ASN A 425 -49.82 15.95 -21.21
C ASN A 425 -49.32 14.51 -21.43
N THR A 426 -48.63 13.88 -20.46
CA THR A 426 -48.47 12.41 -20.40
C THR A 426 -48.25 11.89 -18.96
N LEU A 427 -49.35 11.41 -18.36
CA LEU A 427 -49.55 10.22 -17.49
C LEU A 427 -48.41 9.70 -16.58
N PRO A 428 -48.65 9.50 -15.27
CA PRO A 428 -47.84 8.61 -14.44
C PRO A 428 -48.38 7.18 -14.47
N ARG A 429 -47.51 6.19 -14.68
CA ARG A 429 -47.81 4.76 -14.53
C ARG A 429 -47.64 4.36 -13.06
N ASP A 430 -48.76 3.94 -12.46
CA ASP A 430 -48.81 3.12 -11.25
C ASP A 430 -48.04 1.81 -11.44
N ARG A 431 -47.26 1.42 -10.42
CA ARG A 431 -46.79 0.04 -10.25
C ARG A 431 -47.08 -0.41 -8.82
N MET A 432 -48.24 -1.04 -8.67
CA MET A 432 -48.59 -1.87 -7.52
C MET A 432 -47.85 -3.22 -7.58
N SER A 433 -47.31 -3.60 -6.43
CA SER A 433 -47.29 -4.94 -5.83
C SER A 433 -47.33 -6.19 -6.73
N ARG A 434 -46.24 -6.96 -6.66
CA ARG A 434 -46.30 -8.39 -6.37
C ARG A 434 -45.04 -8.84 -5.66
#